data_AF-A0A944WTJ4-F1
#
_entry.id   AF-A0A944WTJ4-F1
#
_cell.length_a   1.000
_cell.length_b   1.000
_cell.length_c   1.000
_cell.angle_alpha   90.00
_cell.angle_beta   90.00
_cell.angle_gamma   90.00
#
_symmetry.space_group_name_H-M   'P 1'
#
loop_
_entity.id
_entity.type
_entity.pdbx_description
1 polymer ?
#
loop_
_entity_poly.entity_id
_entity_poly.type
_entity_poly.pdbx_seq_one_letter_code
_entity_poly.pdbx_strand_id
1 'polypeptide(L)'
;MIPGNLKAILFAGLLPLLVGACAQVPDFFKRFDETKAVENSLRKVAVASQQTQDYGAAVRYYEQLHERNPEDIESTLGYARNLRYVGTPARAVQMLEEVLADGLENSRLLSELGRALIASGKPERAITPLTEAVSTGLNDWRTISALGIANDQLGRHAKARNYYRQAQRISPENTAVLNNLALSWALSGDLERSLMILERANKMPGATAQVRQNLALLYGVKGDDKRAHDLARLDLPEDSVQDNLRYYVNLREGDGSKPVVQKTDGPIKGPFALQVGKYPSAEDALNNWLAMQRQNKDLLSSYDVSIHDSKDGGPTPILAWVGPVNNLKKANYICLALSSRSLNCQVVRP
;
A
#
# COMPACT_ATOMS: atom_id res chain seq x y z
N MET A 1 -21.68 -64.50 -46.99
CA MET A 1 -20.36 -64.68 -46.34
C MET A 1 -19.98 -63.38 -45.67
N ILE A 2 -19.76 -63.46 -44.35
CA ILE A 2 -19.16 -62.49 -43.43
C ILE A 2 -19.86 -61.11 -43.27
N PRO A 3 -20.57 -60.91 -42.14
CA PRO A 3 -20.95 -59.61 -41.57
C PRO A 3 -20.14 -59.27 -40.28
N GLY A 4 -20.24 -58.02 -39.79
CA GLY A 4 -19.94 -57.65 -38.39
C GLY A 4 -19.27 -56.27 -38.22
N ASN A 5 -19.98 -55.20 -37.87
CA ASN A 5 -20.36 -54.69 -36.53
C ASN A 5 -19.18 -54.28 -35.63
N LEU A 6 -19.00 -53.01 -35.27
CA LEU A 6 -19.67 -52.17 -34.24
C LEU A 6 -19.48 -52.59 -32.77
N LYS A 7 -18.70 -51.76 -32.05
CA LYS A 7 -18.79 -51.28 -30.64
C LYS A 7 -18.65 -52.26 -29.45
N ALA A 8 -18.17 -51.65 -28.35
CA ALA A 8 -18.38 -51.98 -26.92
C ALA A 8 -17.34 -52.93 -26.29
N ILE A 9 -16.92 -52.90 -25.01
CA ILE A 9 -16.96 -52.00 -23.83
C ILE A 9 -16.27 -52.82 -22.70
N LEU A 10 -15.57 -52.15 -21.77
CA LEU A 10 -15.24 -52.50 -20.36
C LEU A 10 -14.69 -53.90 -19.92
N PHE A 11 -13.61 -53.82 -19.13
CA PHE A 11 -13.32 -54.51 -17.85
C PHE A 11 -13.80 -55.96 -17.61
N ALA A 12 -12.86 -56.87 -17.30
CA ALA A 12 -12.59 -57.36 -15.93
C ALA A 12 -11.67 -58.60 -15.91
N GLY A 13 -10.59 -58.50 -15.11
CA GLY A 13 -9.99 -59.54 -14.25
C GLY A 13 -9.59 -60.92 -14.81
N LEU A 14 -8.31 -61.30 -14.63
CA LEU A 14 -7.92 -62.31 -13.62
C LEU A 14 -6.37 -62.43 -13.49
N LEU A 15 -5.90 -62.31 -12.24
CA LEU A 15 -4.59 -62.68 -11.66
C LEU A 15 -4.36 -64.23 -11.72
N PRO A 16 -3.24 -64.81 -11.23
CA PRO A 16 -1.81 -64.46 -11.23
C PRO A 16 -0.91 -65.65 -11.69
N LEU A 17 0.29 -65.39 -12.23
CA LEU A 17 1.38 -66.38 -12.20
C LEU A 17 2.71 -65.70 -11.86
N LEU A 18 3.16 -65.99 -10.63
CA LEU A 18 4.41 -65.57 -10.02
C LEU A 18 5.60 -66.23 -10.71
N VAL A 19 6.43 -65.42 -11.38
CA VAL A 19 7.88 -65.61 -11.42
C VAL A 19 8.50 -64.22 -11.22
N GLY A 20 9.38 -64.12 -10.23
CA GLY A 20 9.85 -62.87 -9.64
C GLY A 20 10.45 -61.87 -10.62
N ALA A 21 9.73 -60.77 -10.83
CA ALA A 21 10.32 -59.47 -11.11
C ALA A 21 10.00 -58.60 -9.90
N CYS A 22 10.98 -58.38 -9.02
CA CYS A 22 10.87 -57.36 -7.98
C CYS A 22 10.43 -56.07 -8.65
N ALA A 23 9.25 -55.57 -8.26
CA ALA A 23 8.68 -54.33 -8.72
C ALA A 23 9.58 -53.16 -8.31
N GLN A 24 10.58 -52.86 -9.13
CA GLN A 24 11.10 -51.51 -9.23
C GLN A 24 10.03 -50.71 -9.97
N VAL A 25 9.08 -50.17 -9.21
CA VAL A 25 8.44 -48.92 -9.67
C VAL A 25 9.62 -47.99 -9.96
N PRO A 26 9.83 -47.53 -11.21
CA PRO A 26 11.03 -46.76 -11.53
C PRO A 26 11.11 -45.56 -10.58
N ASP A 27 12.24 -45.32 -9.93
CA ASP A 27 12.48 -44.22 -8.98
C ASP A 27 11.98 -42.86 -9.51
N PHE A 28 11.93 -42.71 -10.84
CA PHE A 28 11.30 -41.60 -11.54
C PHE A 28 9.84 -41.32 -11.11
N PHE A 29 8.97 -42.34 -11.06
CA PHE A 29 7.57 -42.16 -10.68
C PHE A 29 7.42 -41.75 -9.21
N LYS A 30 8.26 -42.30 -8.34
CA LYS A 30 8.29 -41.95 -6.92
C LYS A 30 8.76 -40.51 -6.69
N ARG A 31 9.84 -40.10 -7.35
CA ARG A 31 10.37 -38.74 -7.28
C ARG A 31 9.42 -37.70 -7.88
N PHE A 32 8.71 -38.07 -8.95
CA PHE A 32 7.70 -37.22 -9.57
C PHE A 32 6.49 -37.01 -8.65
N ASP A 33 6.02 -38.07 -7.98
CA ASP A 33 4.90 -38.00 -7.03
C ASP A 33 5.27 -37.17 -5.79
N GLU A 34 6.49 -37.35 -5.26
CA GLU A 34 7.04 -36.53 -4.17
C GLU A 34 7.13 -35.04 -4.54
N THR A 35 7.56 -34.72 -5.77
CA THR A 35 7.69 -33.32 -6.23
C THR A 35 6.32 -32.64 -6.29
N LYS A 36 5.31 -33.30 -6.86
CA LYS A 36 3.93 -32.78 -6.89
C LYS A 36 3.31 -32.66 -5.50
N ALA A 37 3.59 -33.61 -4.60
CA ALA A 37 3.12 -33.54 -3.22
C ALA A 37 3.71 -32.33 -2.47
N VAL A 38 4.99 -32.01 -2.69
CA VAL A 38 5.65 -30.83 -2.14
C VAL A 38 5.06 -29.54 -2.72
N GLU A 39 4.89 -29.43 -4.04
CA GLU A 39 4.28 -28.26 -4.67
C GLU A 39 2.86 -28.00 -4.18
N ASN A 40 2.05 -29.06 -4.04
CA ASN A 40 0.69 -28.94 -3.50
C ASN A 40 0.69 -28.45 -2.06
N SER A 41 1.64 -28.93 -1.25
CA SER A 41 1.79 -28.49 0.14
C SER A 41 2.23 -27.03 0.21
N LEU A 42 3.22 -26.64 -0.59
CA LEU A 42 3.69 -25.25 -0.74
C LEU A 42 2.54 -24.32 -1.18
N ARG A 43 1.73 -24.74 -2.14
CA ARG A 43 0.59 -23.95 -2.63
C ARG A 43 -0.46 -23.74 -1.54
N LYS A 44 -0.76 -24.75 -0.75
CA LYS A 44 -1.69 -24.64 0.39
C LYS A 44 -1.20 -23.63 1.42
N VAL A 45 0.08 -23.70 1.82
CA VAL A 45 0.63 -22.75 2.79
C VAL A 45 0.77 -21.34 2.21
N ALA A 46 1.13 -21.19 0.93
CA ALA A 46 1.18 -19.89 0.27
C ALA A 46 -0.19 -19.19 0.26
N VAL A 47 -1.24 -19.93 -0.11
CA VAL A 47 -2.62 -19.41 -0.11
C VAL A 47 -3.09 -19.09 1.31
N ALA A 48 -2.81 -19.97 2.28
CA ALA A 48 -3.17 -19.73 3.68
C ALA A 48 -2.49 -18.48 4.24
N SER A 49 -1.17 -18.34 4.04
CA SER A 49 -0.42 -17.14 4.45
C SER A 49 -0.98 -15.86 3.81
N GLN A 50 -1.36 -15.91 2.53
CA GLN A 50 -1.98 -14.77 1.86
C GLN A 50 -3.36 -14.43 2.45
N GLN A 51 -4.17 -15.44 2.79
CA GLN A 51 -5.50 -15.26 3.40
C GLN A 51 -5.41 -14.66 4.81
N THR A 52 -4.40 -15.04 5.58
CA THR A 52 -4.11 -14.47 6.91
C THR A 52 -3.32 -13.18 6.84
N GLN A 53 -3.12 -12.61 5.63
CA GLN A 53 -2.37 -11.37 5.39
C GLN A 53 -0.90 -11.41 5.84
N ASP A 54 -0.34 -12.61 6.07
CA ASP A 54 1.09 -12.81 6.23
C ASP A 54 1.74 -12.81 4.85
N TYR A 55 1.78 -11.62 4.25
CA TYR A 55 2.30 -11.42 2.92
C TYR A 55 3.80 -11.74 2.84
N GLY A 56 4.54 -11.58 3.94
CA GLY A 56 5.96 -11.95 4.01
C GLY A 56 6.17 -13.46 3.88
N ALA A 57 5.39 -14.28 4.58
CA ALA A 57 5.42 -15.73 4.39
C ALA A 57 4.89 -16.14 3.01
N ALA A 58 3.81 -15.51 2.55
CA ALA A 58 3.25 -15.78 1.22
C ALA A 58 4.28 -15.54 0.11
N VAL A 59 5.04 -14.43 0.17
CA VAL A 59 6.16 -14.15 -0.75
C VAL A 59 7.13 -15.33 -0.80
N ARG A 60 7.62 -15.82 0.36
CA ARG A 60 8.60 -16.93 0.40
C ARG A 60 8.07 -18.22 -0.21
N TYR A 61 6.80 -18.57 0.02
CA TYR A 61 6.24 -19.80 -0.52
C TYR A 61 5.91 -19.69 -2.01
N TYR A 62 5.40 -18.55 -2.46
CA TYR A 62 5.16 -18.32 -3.88
C TYR A 62 6.45 -18.19 -4.69
N GLU A 63 7.50 -17.61 -4.12
CA GLU A 63 8.85 -17.58 -4.71
C GLU A 63 9.36 -19.00 -4.96
N GLN A 64 9.29 -19.88 -3.96
CA GLN A 64 9.68 -21.28 -4.10
C GLN A 64 8.87 -22.05 -5.16
N LEU A 65 7.57 -21.75 -5.29
CA LEU A 65 6.72 -22.35 -6.32
C LEU A 65 7.09 -21.83 -7.72
N HIS A 66 7.34 -20.54 -7.84
CA HIS A 66 7.76 -19.90 -9.08
C HIS A 66 9.14 -20.39 -9.53
N GLU A 67 10.12 -20.51 -8.64
CA GLU A 67 11.45 -21.06 -8.96
C GLU A 67 11.41 -22.51 -9.45
N ARG A 68 10.44 -23.31 -8.98
CA ARG A 68 10.26 -24.70 -9.41
C ARG A 68 9.59 -24.79 -10.77
N ASN A 69 8.63 -23.92 -11.02
CA ASN A 69 7.90 -23.85 -12.28
C ASN A 69 7.57 -22.38 -12.64
N PRO A 70 8.46 -21.69 -13.36
CA PRO A 70 8.25 -20.30 -13.76
C PRO A 70 7.05 -20.10 -14.71
N GLU A 71 6.63 -21.16 -15.41
CA GLU A 71 5.47 -21.13 -16.32
C GLU A 71 4.12 -21.27 -15.58
N ASP A 72 4.12 -21.60 -14.28
CA ASP A 72 2.89 -21.61 -13.48
C ASP A 72 2.40 -20.18 -13.23
N ILE A 73 1.36 -19.81 -13.97
CA ILE A 73 0.71 -18.50 -13.87
C ILE A 73 0.25 -18.20 -12.44
N GLU A 74 -0.26 -19.19 -11.70
CA GLU A 74 -0.80 -18.94 -10.36
C GLU A 74 0.29 -18.70 -9.32
N SER A 75 1.43 -19.41 -9.41
CA SER A 75 2.57 -19.16 -8.52
C SER A 75 3.17 -17.78 -8.80
N THR A 76 3.35 -17.43 -10.07
CA THR A 76 3.88 -16.14 -10.52
C THR A 76 2.96 -14.98 -10.13
N LEU A 77 1.65 -15.10 -10.33
CA LEU A 77 0.66 -14.12 -9.86
C LEU A 77 0.67 -13.99 -8.34
N GLY A 78 0.73 -15.10 -7.62
CA GLY A 78 0.84 -15.11 -6.16
C GLY A 78 2.09 -14.38 -5.71
N TYR A 79 3.24 -14.66 -6.32
CA TYR A 79 4.52 -14.05 -5.96
C TYR A 79 4.49 -12.53 -6.17
N ALA A 80 4.14 -12.09 -7.39
CA ALA A 80 4.08 -10.67 -7.74
C ALA A 80 3.09 -9.89 -6.86
N ARG A 81 1.90 -10.45 -6.62
CA ARG A 81 0.87 -9.80 -5.81
C ARG A 81 1.33 -9.60 -4.37
N ASN A 82 1.98 -10.60 -3.79
CA ASN A 82 2.44 -10.52 -2.40
C ASN A 82 3.68 -9.62 -2.28
N LEU A 83 4.58 -9.59 -3.28
CA LEU A 83 5.66 -8.60 -3.36
C LEU A 83 5.14 -7.16 -3.31
N ARG A 84 4.01 -6.90 -3.98
CA ARG A 84 3.34 -5.60 -3.96
C ARG A 84 2.73 -5.28 -2.59
N TYR A 85 2.15 -6.26 -1.89
CA TYR A 85 1.57 -6.06 -0.56
C TYR A 85 2.61 -5.89 0.55
N VAL A 86 3.78 -6.52 0.46
CA VAL A 86 4.89 -6.30 1.40
C VAL A 86 5.67 -4.99 1.15
N GLY A 87 5.22 -4.15 0.20
CA GLY A 87 5.84 -2.86 -0.08
C GLY A 87 7.07 -2.93 -0.98
N THR A 88 7.25 -4.01 -1.74
CA THR A 88 8.33 -4.15 -2.74
C THR A 88 7.82 -4.24 -4.19
N PRO A 89 6.95 -3.30 -4.65
CA PRO A 89 6.35 -3.38 -5.97
C PRO A 89 7.38 -3.32 -7.11
N ALA A 90 8.54 -2.71 -6.91
CA ALA A 90 9.61 -2.68 -7.91
C ALA A 90 10.15 -4.09 -8.24
N ARG A 91 10.27 -4.97 -7.23
CA ARG A 91 10.65 -6.38 -7.45
C ARG A 91 9.56 -7.12 -8.24
N ALA A 92 8.28 -6.85 -7.95
CA ALA A 92 7.18 -7.43 -8.69
C ALA A 92 7.20 -7.00 -10.16
N VAL A 93 7.48 -5.72 -10.43
CA VAL A 93 7.63 -5.22 -11.81
C VAL A 93 8.76 -5.94 -12.54
N GLN A 94 9.95 -6.00 -11.94
CA GLN A 94 11.11 -6.65 -12.57
C GLN A 94 10.79 -8.10 -12.95
N MET A 95 10.34 -8.91 -11.99
CA MET A 95 10.03 -10.32 -12.24
C MET A 95 8.92 -10.51 -13.27
N LEU A 96 7.86 -9.68 -13.23
CA LEU A 96 6.78 -9.77 -14.22
C LEU A 96 7.23 -9.38 -15.63
N GLU A 97 8.13 -8.41 -15.76
CA GLU A 97 8.71 -8.03 -17.06
C GLU A 97 9.60 -9.14 -17.62
N GLU A 98 10.37 -9.82 -16.77
CA GLU A 98 11.20 -10.97 -17.14
C GLU A 98 10.34 -12.12 -17.68
N VAL A 99 9.34 -12.60 -16.93
CA VAL A 99 8.50 -13.73 -17.39
C VAL A 99 7.68 -13.43 -18.64
N LEU A 100 7.22 -12.18 -18.81
CA LEU A 100 6.49 -11.76 -20.00
C LEU A 100 7.44 -11.67 -21.21
N ALA A 101 8.68 -11.21 -21.02
CA ALA A 101 9.70 -11.17 -22.07
C ALA A 101 10.13 -12.57 -22.52
N ASP A 102 10.10 -13.55 -21.61
CA ASP A 102 10.37 -14.96 -21.89
C ASP A 102 9.19 -15.69 -22.58
N GLY A 103 8.11 -14.96 -22.89
CA GLY A 103 6.99 -15.47 -23.69
C GLY A 103 5.81 -16.02 -22.89
N LEU A 104 5.76 -15.81 -21.58
CA LEU A 104 4.63 -16.21 -20.73
C LEU A 104 3.43 -15.26 -20.91
N GLU A 105 2.83 -15.25 -22.09
CA GLU A 105 1.73 -14.36 -22.45
C GLU A 105 0.46 -14.68 -21.64
N ASN A 106 0.08 -13.79 -20.73
CA ASN A 106 -1.13 -13.95 -19.94
C ASN A 106 -1.72 -12.60 -19.51
N SER A 107 -2.99 -12.36 -19.83
CA SER A 107 -3.68 -11.11 -19.48
C SER A 107 -3.71 -10.83 -17.98
N ARG A 108 -3.71 -11.86 -17.11
CA ARG A 108 -3.68 -11.67 -15.66
C ARG A 108 -2.29 -11.22 -15.19
N LEU A 109 -1.21 -11.70 -15.82
CA LEU A 109 0.14 -11.23 -15.55
C LEU A 109 0.33 -9.78 -16.01
N LEU A 110 -0.17 -9.43 -17.19
CA LEU A 110 -0.21 -8.04 -17.68
C LEU A 110 -1.00 -7.12 -16.72
N SER A 111 -2.14 -7.59 -16.21
CA SER A 111 -2.91 -6.86 -15.20
C SER A 111 -2.13 -6.66 -13.90
N GLU A 112 -1.48 -7.71 -13.37
CA GLU A 112 -0.68 -7.57 -12.15
C GLU A 112 0.55 -6.68 -12.38
N LEU A 113 1.16 -6.70 -13.57
CA LEU A 113 2.26 -5.81 -13.95
C LEU A 113 1.80 -4.35 -13.89
N GLY A 114 0.65 -4.05 -14.49
CA GLY A 114 0.04 -2.73 -14.41
C GLY A 114 -0.19 -2.27 -12.96
N ARG A 115 -0.70 -3.15 -12.10
CA ARG A 115 -0.93 -2.85 -10.69
C ARG A 115 0.38 -2.66 -9.91
N ALA A 116 1.42 -3.42 -10.22
CA ALA A 116 2.75 -3.26 -9.64
C ALA A 116 3.41 -1.95 -10.10
N LEU A 117 3.26 -1.57 -11.37
CA LEU A 117 3.74 -0.31 -11.92
C LEU A 117 3.10 0.90 -11.21
N ILE A 118 1.77 0.89 -11.03
CA ILE A 118 1.05 1.90 -10.25
C ILE A 118 1.61 1.98 -8.82
N ALA A 119 1.74 0.84 -8.14
CA ALA A 119 2.26 0.80 -6.76
C ALA A 119 3.72 1.26 -6.66
N SER A 120 4.50 1.10 -7.73
CA SER A 120 5.89 1.58 -7.82
C SER A 120 6.03 3.06 -8.22
N GLY A 121 4.91 3.80 -8.33
CA GLY A 121 4.92 5.21 -8.74
C GLY A 121 5.16 5.43 -10.24
N LYS A 122 4.88 4.43 -11.08
CA LYS A 122 5.07 4.46 -12.54
C LYS A 122 3.72 4.34 -13.30
N PRO A 123 2.74 5.22 -13.06
CA PRO A 123 1.39 5.07 -13.62
C PRO A 123 1.34 5.15 -15.15
N GLU A 124 2.19 5.95 -15.81
CA GLU A 124 2.19 6.03 -17.28
C GLU A 124 2.56 4.68 -17.92
N ARG A 125 3.58 4.01 -17.39
CA ARG A 125 3.99 2.67 -17.86
C ARG A 125 2.91 1.61 -17.64
N ALA A 126 2.02 1.81 -16.66
CA ALA A 126 0.95 0.86 -16.36
C ALA A 126 -0.15 0.85 -17.44
N ILE A 127 -0.31 1.92 -18.22
CA ILE A 127 -1.42 2.06 -19.18
C ILE A 127 -1.39 0.97 -20.25
N THR A 128 -0.24 0.71 -20.86
CA THR A 128 -0.10 -0.28 -21.94
C THR A 128 -0.46 -1.70 -21.49
N PRO A 129 0.19 -2.30 -20.48
CA PRO A 129 -0.11 -3.68 -20.08
C PRO A 129 -1.54 -3.84 -19.55
N LEU A 130 -2.11 -2.83 -18.86
CA LEU A 130 -3.51 -2.89 -18.43
C LEU A 130 -4.49 -2.84 -19.62
N THR A 131 -4.20 -2.00 -20.61
CA THR A 131 -5.04 -1.90 -21.82
C THR A 131 -4.97 -3.19 -22.63
N GLU A 132 -3.78 -3.77 -22.76
CA GLU A 132 -3.56 -5.04 -23.43
C GLU A 132 -4.29 -6.19 -22.72
N ALA A 133 -4.20 -6.26 -21.39
CA ALA A 133 -4.93 -7.22 -20.58
C ALA A 133 -6.45 -7.16 -20.84
N VAL A 134 -7.02 -5.96 -20.87
CA VAL A 134 -8.45 -5.77 -21.16
C VAL A 134 -8.77 -6.17 -22.60
N SER A 135 -7.93 -5.81 -23.58
CA SER A 135 -8.15 -6.11 -24.99
C SER A 135 -8.08 -7.60 -25.33
N THR A 136 -7.29 -8.36 -24.56
CA THR A 136 -7.14 -9.81 -24.68
C THR A 136 -8.21 -10.59 -23.90
N GLY A 137 -9.25 -9.90 -23.41
CA GLY A 137 -10.45 -10.51 -22.84
C GLY A 137 -10.51 -10.52 -21.31
N LEU A 138 -9.52 -10.00 -20.59
CA LEU A 138 -9.60 -9.84 -19.14
C LEU A 138 -10.50 -8.65 -18.76
N ASN A 139 -11.80 -8.90 -18.81
CA ASN A 139 -12.84 -7.93 -18.51
C ASN A 139 -13.30 -8.02 -17.04
N ASP A 140 -12.40 -7.74 -16.10
CA ASP A 140 -12.71 -7.72 -14.67
C ASP A 140 -12.61 -6.31 -14.07
N TRP A 141 -13.39 -6.06 -13.01
CA TRP A 141 -13.46 -4.72 -12.41
C TRP A 141 -12.12 -4.24 -11.84
N ARG A 142 -11.21 -5.13 -11.42
CA ARG A 142 -9.93 -4.75 -10.80
C ARG A 142 -8.97 -4.19 -11.84
N THR A 143 -8.87 -4.85 -12.99
CA THR A 143 -8.02 -4.41 -14.10
C THR A 143 -8.51 -3.06 -14.64
N ILE A 144 -9.82 -2.92 -14.85
CA ILE A 144 -10.41 -1.65 -15.31
C ILE A 144 -10.28 -0.55 -14.26
N SER A 145 -10.49 -0.87 -12.97
CA SER A 145 -10.27 0.11 -11.90
C SER A 145 -8.80 0.54 -11.81
N ALA A 146 -7.84 -0.36 -12.08
CA ALA A 146 -6.43 -0.01 -12.14
C ALA A 146 -6.10 0.99 -13.26
N LEU A 147 -6.75 0.88 -14.43
CA LEU A 147 -6.66 1.92 -15.48
C LEU A 147 -7.18 3.27 -14.95
N GLY A 148 -8.26 3.25 -14.16
CA GLY A 148 -8.76 4.42 -13.45
C GLY A 148 -7.69 5.05 -12.54
N ILE A 149 -7.10 4.24 -11.67
CA ILE A 149 -6.08 4.68 -10.69
C ILE A 149 -4.86 5.28 -11.41
N ALA A 150 -4.35 4.61 -12.45
CA ALA A 150 -3.24 5.12 -13.23
C ALA A 150 -3.56 6.50 -13.84
N ASN A 151 -4.77 6.69 -14.37
CA ASN A 151 -5.18 7.97 -14.95
C ASN A 151 -5.36 9.07 -13.88
N ASP A 152 -5.86 8.75 -12.68
CA ASP A 152 -5.92 9.72 -11.58
C ASP A 152 -4.52 10.17 -11.14
N GLN A 153 -3.56 9.24 -11.00
CA GLN A 153 -2.17 9.59 -10.66
C GLN A 153 -1.48 10.45 -11.72
N LEU A 154 -1.99 10.43 -12.96
CA LEU A 154 -1.53 11.27 -14.07
C LEU A 154 -2.32 12.58 -14.20
N GLY A 155 -3.24 12.88 -13.27
CA GLY A 155 -4.12 14.06 -13.32
C GLY A 155 -5.26 13.96 -14.36
N ARG A 156 -5.42 12.81 -15.03
CA ARG A 156 -6.42 12.55 -16.07
C ARG A 156 -7.77 12.12 -15.47
N HIS A 157 -8.29 12.90 -14.52
CA HIS A 157 -9.44 12.52 -13.68
C HIS A 157 -10.72 12.18 -14.47
N ALA A 158 -11.04 12.93 -15.52
CA ALA A 158 -12.22 12.62 -16.34
C ALA A 158 -12.13 11.24 -17.01
N LYS A 159 -10.94 10.87 -17.50
CA LYS A 159 -10.67 9.55 -18.08
C LYS A 159 -10.70 8.46 -17.01
N ALA A 160 -10.12 8.73 -15.83
CA ALA A 160 -10.18 7.83 -14.69
C ALA A 160 -11.64 7.47 -14.31
N ARG A 161 -12.51 8.47 -14.20
CA ARG A 161 -13.95 8.27 -13.92
C ARG A 161 -14.67 7.43 -14.96
N ASN A 162 -14.30 7.52 -16.23
CA ASN A 162 -14.87 6.65 -17.27
C ASN A 162 -14.48 5.18 -17.05
N TYR A 163 -13.26 4.90 -16.60
CA TYR A 163 -12.87 3.55 -16.22
C TYR A 163 -13.57 3.08 -14.94
N TYR A 164 -13.67 3.91 -13.90
CA TYR A 164 -14.40 3.50 -12.69
C TYR A 164 -15.88 3.23 -12.96
N ARG A 165 -16.55 3.99 -13.83
CA ARG A 165 -17.93 3.69 -14.26
C ARG A 165 -18.02 2.39 -15.05
N GLN A 166 -17.00 2.03 -15.83
CA GLN A 166 -16.94 0.71 -16.47
C GLN A 166 -16.79 -0.40 -15.43
N ALA A 167 -15.84 -0.27 -14.49
CA ALA A 167 -15.67 -1.21 -13.39
C ALA A 167 -16.94 -1.34 -12.53
N GLN A 168 -17.65 -0.23 -12.29
CA GLN A 168 -18.91 -0.20 -11.56
C GLN A 168 -20.02 -0.95 -12.32
N ARG A 169 -20.08 -0.88 -13.66
CA ARG A 169 -21.04 -1.67 -14.43
C ARG A 169 -20.82 -3.17 -14.28
N ILE A 170 -19.56 -3.61 -14.12
CA ILE A 170 -19.20 -5.01 -13.89
C ILE A 170 -19.49 -5.42 -12.43
N SER A 171 -19.27 -4.52 -11.47
CA SER A 171 -19.45 -4.79 -10.04
C SER A 171 -20.20 -3.62 -9.37
N PRO A 172 -21.54 -3.54 -9.51
CA PRO A 172 -22.34 -2.37 -9.12
C PRO A 172 -22.30 -2.04 -7.63
N GLU A 173 -22.13 -3.06 -6.80
CA GLU A 173 -22.14 -2.94 -5.34
C GLU A 173 -20.74 -2.92 -4.70
N ASN A 174 -19.71 -2.76 -5.53
CA ASN A 174 -18.33 -2.78 -5.06
C ASN A 174 -17.93 -1.44 -4.46
N THR A 175 -17.87 -1.39 -3.14
CA THR A 175 -17.49 -0.21 -2.37
C THR A 175 -16.06 0.28 -2.66
N ALA A 176 -15.13 -0.60 -3.07
CA ALA A 176 -13.78 -0.18 -3.47
C ALA A 176 -13.79 0.59 -4.80
N VAL A 177 -14.64 0.22 -5.76
CA VAL A 177 -14.81 0.97 -7.01
C VAL A 177 -15.48 2.31 -6.75
N LEU A 178 -16.52 2.35 -5.91
CA LEU A 178 -17.19 3.58 -5.51
C LEU A 178 -16.25 4.54 -4.78
N ASN A 179 -15.41 3.99 -3.89
CA ASN A 179 -14.39 4.74 -3.19
C ASN A 179 -13.43 5.44 -4.15
N ASN A 180 -12.89 4.73 -5.13
CA ASN A 180 -11.97 5.32 -6.11
C ASN A 180 -12.67 6.36 -6.99
N LEU A 181 -13.92 6.09 -7.39
CA LEU A 181 -14.72 7.05 -8.16
C LEU A 181 -14.96 8.35 -7.37
N ALA A 182 -15.26 8.26 -6.07
CA ALA A 182 -15.42 9.42 -5.21
C ALA A 182 -14.11 10.20 -5.08
N LEU A 183 -13.00 9.54 -4.74
CA LEU A 183 -11.69 10.18 -4.64
C LEU A 183 -11.29 10.89 -5.94
N SER A 184 -11.61 10.32 -7.11
CA SER A 184 -11.37 10.98 -8.41
C SER A 184 -12.18 12.26 -8.60
N TRP A 185 -13.39 12.36 -8.03
CA TRP A 185 -14.14 13.62 -8.00
C TRP A 185 -13.49 14.65 -7.09
N ALA A 186 -13.08 14.23 -5.88
CA ALA A 186 -12.39 15.09 -4.93
C ALA A 186 -11.08 15.65 -5.51
N LEU A 187 -10.28 14.82 -6.18
CA LEU A 187 -9.04 15.24 -6.86
C LEU A 187 -9.28 16.30 -7.95
N SER A 188 -10.46 16.28 -8.59
CA SER A 188 -10.86 17.30 -9.56
C SER A 188 -11.64 18.48 -8.95
N GLY A 189 -11.68 18.59 -7.62
CA GLY A 189 -12.31 19.71 -6.89
C GLY A 189 -13.81 19.57 -6.64
N ASP A 190 -14.45 18.49 -7.08
CA ASP A 190 -15.89 18.26 -6.87
C ASP A 190 -16.14 17.47 -5.58
N LEU A 191 -15.93 18.16 -4.45
CA LEU A 191 -16.03 17.56 -3.11
C LEU A 191 -17.45 17.10 -2.79
N GLU A 192 -18.48 17.85 -3.22
CA GLU A 192 -19.88 17.50 -2.94
C GLU A 192 -20.28 16.18 -3.61
N ARG A 193 -19.92 16.00 -4.88
CA ARG A 193 -20.20 14.72 -5.58
C ARG A 193 -19.40 13.57 -4.96
N SER A 194 -18.17 13.83 -4.53
CA SER A 194 -17.35 12.84 -3.84
C SER A 194 -18.02 12.36 -2.54
N LEU A 195 -18.46 13.29 -1.69
CA LEU A 195 -19.16 12.99 -0.43
C LEU A 195 -20.44 12.19 -0.68
N MET A 196 -21.27 12.61 -1.64
CA MET A 196 -22.50 11.88 -1.99
C MET A 196 -22.22 10.40 -2.33
N ILE A 197 -21.17 10.12 -3.10
CA ILE A 197 -20.81 8.75 -3.49
C ILE A 197 -20.29 7.95 -2.30
N LEU A 198 -19.40 8.52 -1.48
CA LEU A 198 -18.84 7.82 -0.34
C LEU A 198 -19.82 7.64 0.82
N GLU A 199 -20.72 8.59 1.06
CA GLU A 199 -21.83 8.42 2.01
C GLU A 199 -22.74 7.24 1.60
N ARG A 200 -23.01 7.09 0.30
CA ARG A 200 -23.73 5.91 -0.21
C ARG A 200 -22.90 4.65 0.00
N ALA A 201 -21.63 4.64 -0.39
CA ALA A 201 -20.76 3.47 -0.26
C ALA A 201 -20.62 3.01 1.20
N ASN A 202 -20.56 3.94 2.15
CA ASN A 202 -20.45 3.65 3.58
C ASN A 202 -21.70 2.96 4.16
N LYS A 203 -22.86 3.11 3.52
CA LYS A 203 -24.12 2.46 3.93
C LYS A 203 -24.30 1.05 3.34
N MET A 204 -23.36 0.60 2.49
CA MET A 204 -23.47 -0.69 1.81
C MET A 204 -22.84 -1.81 2.65
N PRO A 205 -23.30 -3.07 2.54
CA PRO A 205 -22.75 -4.20 3.30
C PRO A 205 -21.24 -4.39 3.14
N GLY A 206 -20.67 -4.01 1.98
CA GLY A 206 -19.24 -4.08 1.70
C GLY A 206 -18.40 -2.91 2.22
N ALA A 207 -18.94 -2.01 3.06
CA ALA A 207 -18.21 -0.84 3.55
C ALA A 207 -17.04 -1.26 4.46
N THR A 208 -15.82 -0.92 4.05
CA THR A 208 -14.59 -1.23 4.78
C THR A 208 -14.12 -0.04 5.61
N ALA A 209 -13.14 -0.27 6.51
CA ALA A 209 -12.44 0.80 7.21
C ALA A 209 -11.89 1.85 6.22
N GLN A 210 -11.34 1.42 5.08
CA GLN A 210 -10.83 2.35 4.05
C GLN A 210 -11.92 3.32 3.55
N VAL A 211 -13.14 2.84 3.33
CA VAL A 211 -14.27 3.69 2.90
C VAL A 211 -14.60 4.73 3.97
N ARG A 212 -14.66 4.31 5.24
CA ARG A 212 -14.91 5.21 6.38
C ARG A 212 -13.81 6.24 6.56
N GLN A 213 -12.54 5.83 6.49
CA GLN A 213 -11.40 6.72 6.64
C GLN A 213 -11.31 7.73 5.48
N ASN A 214 -11.61 7.31 4.25
CA ASN A 214 -11.67 8.24 3.12
C ASN A 214 -12.86 9.21 3.24
N LEU A 215 -14.01 8.75 3.73
CA LEU A 215 -15.14 9.65 4.00
C LEU A 215 -14.81 10.64 5.13
N ALA A 216 -14.12 10.19 6.18
CA ALA A 216 -13.63 11.06 7.26
C ALA A 216 -12.68 12.14 6.73
N LEU A 217 -11.71 11.77 5.88
CA LEU A 217 -10.83 12.70 5.18
C LEU A 217 -11.62 13.75 4.40
N LEU A 218 -12.63 13.36 3.63
CA LEU A 218 -13.42 14.31 2.84
C LEU A 218 -14.26 15.25 3.70
N TYR A 219 -14.83 14.78 4.82
CA TYR A 219 -15.49 15.68 5.77
C TYR A 219 -14.50 16.63 6.41
N GLY A 220 -13.31 16.17 6.78
CA GLY A 220 -12.24 17.01 7.32
C GLY A 220 -11.81 18.08 6.33
N VAL A 221 -11.59 17.72 5.05
CA VAL A 221 -11.28 18.66 3.97
C VAL A 221 -12.43 19.64 3.71
N LYS A 222 -13.70 19.25 3.94
CA LYS A 222 -14.85 20.15 3.88
C LYS A 222 -14.91 21.12 5.07
N GLY A 223 -14.22 20.80 6.17
CA GLY A 223 -14.26 21.55 7.43
C GLY A 223 -15.29 21.01 8.43
N ASP A 224 -15.90 19.85 8.17
CA ASP A 224 -16.77 19.15 9.13
C ASP A 224 -15.93 18.21 10.00
N ASP A 225 -15.11 18.81 10.86
CA ASP A 225 -14.15 18.09 11.71
C ASP A 225 -14.86 17.14 12.70
N LYS A 226 -16.11 17.46 13.07
CA LYS A 226 -16.93 16.59 13.92
C LYS A 226 -17.27 15.27 13.22
N ARG A 227 -17.81 15.32 11.99
CA ARG A 227 -18.12 14.10 11.24
C ARG A 227 -16.86 13.33 10.87
N ALA A 228 -15.77 14.04 10.58
CA ALA A 228 -14.47 13.43 10.34
C ALA A 228 -13.99 12.63 11.57
N HIS A 229 -14.05 13.23 12.77
CA HIS A 229 -13.70 12.56 14.03
C HIS A 229 -14.58 11.33 14.28
N ASP A 230 -15.91 11.49 14.19
CA ASP A 230 -16.88 10.45 14.48
C ASP A 230 -16.71 9.21 13.59
N LEU A 231 -16.35 9.40 12.32
CA LEU A 231 -16.05 8.30 11.40
C LEU A 231 -14.68 7.69 11.64
N ALA A 232 -13.65 8.52 11.85
CA ALA A 232 -12.28 8.05 12.00
C ALA A 232 -12.11 7.13 13.22
N ARG A 233 -12.72 7.51 14.36
CA ARG A 233 -12.67 6.75 15.62
C ARG A 233 -13.35 5.38 15.60
N LEU A 234 -14.05 5.03 14.52
CA LEU A 234 -14.63 3.69 14.35
C LEU A 234 -13.56 2.64 14.03
N ASP A 235 -12.42 3.05 13.46
CA ASP A 235 -11.35 2.13 13.03
C ASP A 235 -9.97 2.47 13.61
N LEU A 236 -9.81 3.65 14.21
CA LEU A 236 -8.51 4.16 14.67
C LEU A 236 -8.54 4.55 16.16
N PRO A 237 -7.41 4.41 16.88
CA PRO A 237 -7.29 4.94 18.23
C PRO A 237 -7.29 6.48 18.22
N GLU A 238 -7.68 7.08 19.35
CA GLU A 238 -7.95 8.52 19.46
C GLU A 238 -6.74 9.40 19.07
N ASP A 239 -5.52 8.97 19.40
CA ASP A 239 -4.29 9.66 19.01
C ASP A 239 -4.15 9.75 17.48
N SER A 240 -4.36 8.65 16.76
CA SER A 240 -4.35 8.61 15.30
C SER A 240 -5.47 9.46 14.68
N VAL A 241 -6.64 9.53 15.34
CA VAL A 241 -7.75 10.38 14.90
C VAL A 241 -7.35 11.85 15.00
N GLN A 242 -6.78 12.28 16.13
CA GLN A 242 -6.32 13.65 16.31
C GLN A 242 -5.21 14.02 15.33
N ASP A 243 -4.28 13.11 15.06
CA ASP A 243 -3.23 13.30 14.05
C ASP A 243 -3.83 13.51 12.66
N ASN A 244 -4.82 12.70 12.27
CA ASN A 244 -5.53 12.81 11.00
C ASN A 244 -6.32 14.12 10.87
N LEU A 245 -7.03 14.55 11.91
CA LEU A 245 -7.79 15.80 11.88
C LEU A 245 -6.88 17.01 11.66
N ARG A 246 -5.70 17.02 12.31
CA ARG A 246 -4.69 18.06 12.07
C ARG A 246 -4.20 18.03 10.63
N TYR A 247 -3.98 16.85 10.07
CA TYR A 247 -3.64 16.71 8.66
C TYR A 247 -4.74 17.27 7.73
N TYR A 248 -6.03 17.06 8.05
CA TYR A 248 -7.14 17.58 7.25
C TYR A 248 -7.23 19.10 7.29
N VAL A 249 -6.99 19.73 8.44
CA VAL A 249 -6.88 21.19 8.58
C VAL A 249 -5.76 21.73 7.70
N ASN A 250 -4.59 21.07 7.68
CA ASN A 250 -3.47 21.48 6.82
C ASN A 250 -3.83 21.41 5.32
N LEU A 251 -4.58 20.39 4.90
CA LEU A 251 -5.05 20.26 3.52
C LEU A 251 -6.04 21.36 3.12
N ARG A 252 -6.81 21.91 4.07
CA ARG A 252 -7.74 23.02 3.85
C ARG A 252 -7.04 24.37 3.78
N GLU A 253 -6.13 24.60 4.73
CA GLU A 253 -5.55 25.92 4.99
C GLU A 253 -4.27 26.18 4.18
N GLY A 254 -3.64 25.14 3.63
CA GLY A 254 -2.44 25.24 2.80
C GLY A 254 -2.60 24.69 1.38
N ASP A 255 -1.71 25.11 0.48
CA ASP A 255 -1.29 24.29 -0.67
C ASP A 255 -0.59 23.04 -0.11
N GLY A 256 -1.34 21.95 0.14
CA GLY A 256 -1.01 20.53 0.46
C GLY A 256 0.42 20.05 0.80
N SER A 257 1.35 20.92 1.17
CA SER A 257 2.81 20.75 1.18
C SER A 257 3.46 21.38 2.41
N LYS A 258 2.69 22.08 3.26
CA LYS A 258 3.18 22.77 4.45
C LYS A 258 2.52 22.22 5.72
N PRO A 259 3.30 21.66 6.66
CA PRO A 259 2.82 21.38 8.01
C PRO A 259 2.48 22.69 8.73
N VAL A 260 1.29 22.80 9.32
CA VAL A 260 0.91 23.93 10.19
C VAL A 260 1.43 23.68 11.61
N VAL A 261 1.95 24.74 12.22
CA VAL A 261 2.54 24.81 13.58
C VAL A 261 1.48 24.61 14.64
N GLN A 262 1.78 23.74 15.62
CA GLN A 262 1.20 23.89 16.95
C GLN A 262 2.08 24.85 17.76
N LYS A 263 1.51 25.98 18.21
CA LYS A 263 1.94 26.56 19.48
C LYS A 263 1.48 25.56 20.55
N THR A 264 2.34 24.62 20.92
CA THR A 264 2.08 23.79 22.09
C THR A 264 2.40 24.65 23.32
N ASP A 265 1.40 25.36 23.82
CA ASP A 265 1.47 25.98 25.13
C ASP A 265 1.53 24.84 26.18
N GLY A 266 2.75 24.45 26.56
CA GLY A 266 2.99 23.40 27.55
C GLY A 266 4.39 22.78 27.43
N PRO A 267 4.96 22.24 28.53
CA PRO A 267 6.29 21.62 28.50
C PRO A 267 6.30 20.37 27.63
N ILE A 268 7.37 20.14 26.87
CA ILE A 268 7.58 18.89 26.14
C ILE A 268 7.57 17.74 27.14
N LYS A 269 6.62 16.82 26.99
CA LYS A 269 6.47 15.66 27.87
C LYS A 269 7.59 14.65 27.59
N GLY A 270 8.68 14.73 28.34
CA GLY A 270 9.78 13.77 28.28
C GLY A 270 11.02 14.27 29.01
N PRO A 271 12.01 13.39 29.23
CA PRO A 271 13.17 13.72 30.06
C PRO A 271 14.15 14.70 29.39
N PHE A 272 14.13 14.78 28.05
CA PHE A 272 15.00 15.66 27.26
C PHE A 272 14.30 16.18 26.00
N ALA A 273 14.72 17.35 25.53
CA ALA A 273 14.44 17.88 24.20
C ALA A 273 15.70 18.54 23.63
N LEU A 274 15.66 18.90 22.35
CA LEU A 274 16.75 19.56 21.65
C LEU A 274 16.33 20.98 21.28
N GLN A 275 16.93 22.01 21.89
CA GLN A 275 16.76 23.38 21.44
C GLN A 275 17.61 23.60 20.18
N VAL A 276 16.95 23.76 19.02
CA VAL A 276 17.61 23.83 17.70
C VAL A 276 17.70 25.25 17.13
N GLY A 277 17.22 26.24 17.86
CA GLY A 277 17.37 27.64 17.46
C GLY A 277 16.59 28.63 18.30
N LYS A 278 16.90 29.90 18.06
CA LYS A 278 16.20 31.09 18.55
C LYS A 278 15.80 31.93 17.35
N TYR A 279 14.55 32.33 17.26
CA TYR A 279 13.97 32.93 16.07
C TYR A 279 13.20 34.21 16.40
N PRO A 280 13.12 35.18 15.49
CA PRO A 280 12.38 36.42 15.74
C PRO A 280 10.86 36.23 15.73
N SER A 281 10.36 35.15 15.09
CA SER A 281 8.95 34.80 15.08
C SER A 281 8.74 33.27 15.11
N ALA A 282 7.52 32.84 15.42
CA ALA A 282 7.14 31.43 15.33
C ALA A 282 7.14 30.91 13.89
N GLU A 283 6.88 31.79 12.92
CA GLU A 283 6.95 31.46 11.50
C GLU A 283 8.38 31.17 11.06
N ASP A 284 9.35 32.00 11.48
CA ASP A 284 10.77 31.78 11.20
C ASP A 284 11.29 30.49 11.83
N ALA A 285 10.86 30.20 13.06
CA ALA A 285 11.17 28.96 13.76
C ALA A 285 10.68 27.73 12.98
N LEU A 286 9.44 27.76 12.50
CA LEU A 286 8.88 26.67 11.68
C LEU A 286 9.62 26.52 10.36
N ASN A 287 9.80 27.60 9.62
CA ASN A 287 10.41 27.54 8.29
C ASN A 287 11.81 26.94 8.35
N ASN A 288 12.58 27.31 9.38
CA ASN A 288 13.88 26.69 9.65
C ASN A 288 13.77 25.23 10.08
N TRP A 289 12.81 24.88 10.95
CA TRP A 289 12.57 23.48 11.31
C TRP A 289 12.27 22.60 10.09
N LEU A 290 11.35 23.02 9.22
CA LEU A 290 10.99 22.24 8.03
C LEU A 290 12.17 22.07 7.07
N ALA A 291 12.98 23.12 6.88
CA ALA A 291 14.21 23.02 6.11
C ALA A 291 15.21 22.05 6.75
N MET A 292 15.42 22.15 8.05
CA MET A 292 16.31 21.29 8.83
C MET A 292 15.86 19.82 8.78
N GLN A 293 14.58 19.53 9.00
CA GLN A 293 14.05 18.17 8.96
C GLN A 293 14.18 17.55 7.57
N ARG A 294 13.98 18.34 6.50
CA ARG A 294 14.17 17.86 5.11
C ARG A 294 15.63 17.52 4.80
N GLN A 295 16.57 18.30 5.30
CA GLN A 295 18.01 18.10 5.06
C GLN A 295 18.61 17.01 5.97
N ASN A 296 17.97 16.72 7.11
CA ASN A 296 18.48 15.83 8.15
C ASN A 296 17.46 14.73 8.48
N LYS A 297 16.82 14.16 7.46
CA LYS A 297 15.77 13.13 7.61
C LYS A 297 16.24 11.94 8.43
N ASP A 298 17.51 11.56 8.29
CA ASP A 298 18.15 10.46 9.02
C ASP A 298 18.15 10.67 10.55
N LEU A 299 18.10 11.92 11.00
CA LEU A 299 18.14 12.27 12.42
C LEU A 299 16.78 12.73 12.97
N LEU A 300 15.99 13.42 12.14
CA LEU A 300 14.86 14.25 12.60
C LEU A 300 13.49 13.79 12.10
N SER A 301 13.39 12.77 11.24
CA SER A 301 12.10 12.37 10.64
C SER A 301 11.07 11.85 11.64
N SER A 302 11.51 11.36 12.81
CA SER A 302 10.65 10.78 13.85
C SER A 302 10.34 11.74 14.99
N TYR A 303 10.65 13.03 14.83
CA TYR A 303 10.53 14.02 15.89
C TYR A 303 9.68 15.19 15.43
N ASP A 304 8.93 15.76 16.36
CA ASP A 304 8.17 16.98 16.17
C ASP A 304 8.90 18.18 16.78
N VAL A 305 8.49 19.38 16.37
CA VAL A 305 8.95 20.65 16.95
C VAL A 305 7.86 21.29 17.81
N SER A 306 8.25 21.78 18.97
CA SER A 306 7.47 22.67 19.83
C SER A 306 8.09 24.05 19.81
N ILE A 307 7.25 25.08 19.68
CA ILE A 307 7.67 26.48 19.55
C ILE A 307 7.21 27.24 20.80
N HIS A 308 8.15 27.87 21.51
CA HIS A 308 7.92 28.50 22.82
C HIS A 308 8.42 29.95 22.88
N ASP A 309 7.77 30.79 23.68
CA ASP A 309 8.28 32.12 24.01
C ASP A 309 9.47 32.01 25.00
N SER A 310 10.55 32.76 24.76
CA SER A 310 11.66 32.86 25.72
C SER A 310 11.22 33.59 27.00
N LYS A 311 11.63 33.07 28.17
CA LYS A 311 11.33 33.66 29.48
C LYS A 311 12.38 34.67 29.96
N ASP A 312 13.39 34.96 29.14
CA ASP A 312 14.48 35.87 29.51
C ASP A 312 14.03 37.31 29.19
N GLY A 313 13.80 38.14 30.21
CA GLY A 313 13.09 39.44 30.16
C GLY A 313 13.67 40.58 29.28
N GLY A 314 13.91 40.31 28.00
CA GLY A 314 14.19 41.27 26.91
C GLY A 314 13.26 41.01 25.70
N PRO A 315 13.52 41.56 24.50
CA PRO A 315 12.72 41.24 23.31
C PRO A 315 12.81 39.73 23.05
N THR A 316 11.72 39.01 23.34
CA THR A 316 11.73 37.56 23.56
C THR A 316 11.91 36.81 22.24
N PRO A 317 13.06 36.15 22.00
CA PRO A 317 13.18 35.26 20.86
C PRO A 317 12.28 34.03 21.07
N ILE A 318 11.74 33.52 19.98
CA ILE A 318 10.98 32.28 19.94
C ILE A 318 11.96 31.09 19.91
N LEU A 319 11.81 30.14 20.84
CA LEU A 319 12.61 28.94 20.93
C LEU A 319 11.96 27.80 20.15
N ALA A 320 12.74 27.06 19.36
CA ALA A 320 12.29 25.81 18.74
C ALA A 320 12.93 24.61 19.45
N TRP A 321 12.10 23.75 20.01
CA TRP A 321 12.50 22.56 20.74
C TRP A 321 12.03 21.30 20.01
N VAL A 322 12.89 20.30 19.86
CA VAL A 322 12.63 19.07 19.13
C VAL A 322 12.62 17.89 20.11
N GLY A 323 11.56 17.09 20.12
CA GLY A 323 11.42 16.00 21.08
C GLY A 323 9.97 15.51 21.25
N PRO A 324 9.70 14.70 22.30
CA PRO A 324 10.62 14.32 23.37
C PRO A 324 11.72 13.34 22.92
N VAL A 325 12.86 13.36 23.62
CA VAL A 325 13.93 12.37 23.48
C VAL A 325 14.10 11.60 24.79
N ASN A 326 13.84 10.30 24.76
CA ASN A 326 13.77 9.47 25.98
C ASN A 326 15.13 9.12 26.60
N ASN A 327 16.25 9.48 25.97
CA ASN A 327 17.59 9.04 26.38
C ASN A 327 18.63 10.15 26.12
N LEU A 328 19.39 10.51 27.16
CA LEU A 328 20.46 11.53 27.09
C LEU A 328 21.54 11.18 26.06
N LYS A 329 21.96 9.90 25.96
CA LYS A 329 22.95 9.47 24.96
C LYS A 329 22.45 9.73 23.54
N LYS A 330 21.15 9.46 23.29
CA LYS A 330 20.51 9.72 21.99
C LYS A 330 20.39 11.23 21.73
N ALA A 331 19.99 12.01 22.73
CA ALA A 331 19.91 13.46 22.62
C ALA A 331 21.28 14.09 22.27
N ASN A 332 22.33 13.68 22.98
CA ASN A 332 23.70 14.12 22.72
C ASN A 332 24.17 13.70 21.33
N TYR A 333 23.90 12.46 20.91
CA TYR A 333 24.24 11.99 19.56
C TYR A 333 23.59 12.86 18.48
N ILE A 334 22.28 13.12 18.60
CA ILE A 334 21.56 13.94 17.62
C ILE A 334 22.14 15.37 17.60
N CYS A 335 22.35 16.00 18.76
CA CYS A 335 22.95 17.34 18.77
C CYS A 335 24.36 17.38 18.20
N LEU A 336 25.22 16.41 18.50
CA LEU A 336 26.56 16.33 17.91
C LEU A 336 26.50 16.19 16.39
N ALA A 337 25.57 15.36 15.88
CA ALA A 337 25.39 15.15 14.45
C ALA A 337 24.80 16.38 13.72
N LEU A 338 23.96 17.18 14.40
CA LEU A 338 23.49 18.46 13.88
C LEU A 338 24.60 19.52 13.91
N SER A 339 25.36 19.61 15.00
CA SER A 339 26.48 20.55 15.12
C SER A 339 27.57 20.29 14.08
N SER A 340 27.86 19.04 13.72
CA SER A 340 28.80 18.73 12.63
C SER A 340 28.30 19.18 11.24
N ARG A 341 27.00 19.45 11.11
CA ARG A 341 26.34 20.03 9.93
C ARG A 341 26.13 21.54 10.06
N SER A 342 26.84 22.19 10.99
CA SER A 342 26.76 23.63 11.28
C SER A 342 25.38 24.11 11.76
N LEU A 343 24.60 23.22 12.38
CA LEU A 343 23.30 23.56 12.97
C LEU A 343 23.43 23.70 14.48
N ASN A 344 22.80 24.73 15.04
CA ASN A 344 22.77 24.92 16.49
C ASN A 344 21.88 23.85 17.14
N CYS A 345 22.41 23.18 18.16
CA CYS A 345 21.64 22.23 18.95
C CYS A 345 22.13 22.20 20.39
N GLN A 346 21.19 22.31 21.33
CA GLN A 346 21.46 22.17 22.75
C GLN A 346 20.47 21.18 23.36
N VAL A 347 20.99 20.19 24.11
CA VAL A 347 20.12 19.31 24.90
C VAL A 347 19.59 20.08 26.09
N VAL A 348 18.26 20.14 26.21
CA VAL A 348 17.55 20.81 27.30
C VAL A 348 16.70 19.80 28.07
N ARG A 349 16.41 20.11 29.33
CA ARG A 349 15.37 19.43 30.12
C ARG A 349 14.16 20.37 30.15
N PRO A 350 13.07 20.03 29.43
CA PRO A 350 11.91 20.89 29.22
C PRO A 350 11.21 21.37 30.48
#